data_AF-A0A812VSL2-F1
#
_entry.id   AF-A0A812VSL2-F1
#
_cell.length_a   1.000
_cell.length_b   1.000
_cell.length_c   1.000
_cell.angle_alpha   90.00
_cell.angle_beta   90.00
_cell.angle_gamma   90.00
#
_symmetry.space_group_name_H-M   'P 1'
#
loop_
_entity.id
_entity.type
_entity.pdbx_description
1 polymer ?
#
loop_
_entity_poly.entity_id
_entity_poly.type
_entity_poly.pdbx_seq_one_letter_code
_entity_poly.pdbx_strand_id
1 'polypeptide(L)'
;MVEVDNRRAVALQERNDDSGMVASKSMENLSFGGVAAVYPQAKMPKKYRAPAKGEVSTYRGAGVLPVTRLEDGQARVLLWQPQSGKKKGVRWYDFGGRKKVPEEFASTCACRKFAKETYGLFGCALKLEGDNAPAQLQELYQGLANLPLMLRSSEEWAHLQLLDDGARIFYNDIHEYFLYMLCVPYVPEDVLNEVSKIVDNRKRVFRWMTMEELAQEVMAPRLHTASLAEALENLQEDPLVFPSRAYGTAASNVATGSFAAAVVR
;
A
#
# COMPACT_ATOMS: atom_id res chain seq x y z
N MET A 1 5.91 -10.06 60.41
CA MET A 1 7.15 -10.72 60.86
C MET A 1 7.55 -11.65 59.74
N VAL A 2 8.74 -11.41 59.20
CA VAL A 2 9.36 -12.18 58.12
C VAL A 2 9.80 -13.52 58.70
N GLU A 3 9.58 -14.63 58.00
CA GLU A 3 10.61 -15.68 57.93
C GLU A 3 10.44 -16.53 56.68
N VAL A 4 11.47 -16.40 55.85
CA VAL A 4 11.85 -17.28 54.75
C VAL A 4 12.50 -18.49 55.39
N ASP A 5 12.20 -19.71 54.94
CA ASP A 5 13.12 -20.80 55.15
C ASP A 5 13.37 -21.60 53.87
N ASN A 6 14.65 -21.83 53.65
CA ASN A 6 15.29 -22.11 52.40
C ASN A 6 16.10 -23.39 52.64
N ARG A 7 15.65 -24.54 52.15
CA ARG A 7 16.46 -25.78 52.20
C ARG A 7 16.49 -26.50 50.87
N ARG A 8 17.66 -26.38 50.24
CA ARG A 8 18.20 -27.24 49.18
C ARG A 8 18.18 -28.71 49.59
N ALA A 9 17.92 -29.59 48.63
CA ALA A 9 18.62 -30.86 48.49
C ALA A 9 18.72 -31.22 47.00
N VAL A 10 19.81 -31.87 46.65
CA VAL A 10 20.40 -32.06 45.32
C VAL A 10 20.28 -33.53 44.90
N ALA A 11 20.32 -33.75 43.57
CA ALA A 11 20.74 -34.96 42.83
C ALA A 11 19.69 -36.02 42.40
N LEU A 12 19.44 -36.01 41.09
CA LEU A 12 19.64 -37.09 40.10
C LEU A 12 19.26 -38.54 40.49
N GLN A 13 18.24 -39.09 39.81
CA GLN A 13 18.41 -40.34 39.04
C GLN A 13 17.28 -40.56 38.03
N GLU A 14 17.67 -40.96 36.81
CA GLU A 14 16.84 -41.39 35.70
C GLU A 14 16.04 -42.66 36.03
N ARG A 15 14.76 -42.70 35.60
CA ARG A 15 14.12 -43.92 35.09
C ARG A 15 13.09 -43.54 34.03
N ASN A 16 13.29 -44.09 32.83
CA ASN A 16 12.26 -44.30 31.81
C ASN A 16 11.11 -45.12 32.38
N ASP A 17 9.88 -44.79 32.00
CA ASP A 17 9.01 -45.71 31.26
C ASP A 17 7.85 -44.96 30.59
N ASP A 18 7.46 -45.52 29.45
CA ASP A 18 6.55 -45.03 28.42
C ASP A 18 5.13 -44.69 28.88
N SER A 19 4.51 -43.72 28.22
CA SER A 19 3.36 -43.93 27.30
C SER A 19 2.47 -42.67 27.17
N GLY A 20 2.31 -42.19 25.94
CA GLY A 20 1.33 -41.14 25.62
C GLY A 20 1.63 -40.26 24.41
N MET A 21 2.29 -40.77 23.36
CA MET A 21 2.37 -40.07 22.08
C MET A 21 0.99 -40.01 21.41
N VAL A 22 0.39 -38.81 21.38
CA VAL A 22 -0.72 -38.51 20.48
C VAL A 22 -0.13 -38.34 19.08
N ALA A 23 -0.26 -39.39 18.26
CA ALA A 23 0.07 -39.39 16.86
C ALA A 23 -0.79 -38.37 16.10
N SER A 24 -0.20 -37.24 15.74
CA SER A 24 -0.73 -36.39 14.67
C SER A 24 -0.57 -37.16 13.36
N LYS A 25 -1.71 -37.58 12.79
CA LYS A 25 -1.78 -38.19 11.46
C LYS A 25 -1.02 -37.32 10.45
N SER A 26 0.12 -37.81 10.02
CA SER A 26 0.78 -37.37 8.79
C SER A 26 -0.22 -37.54 7.64
N MET A 27 -0.58 -36.45 6.98
CA MET A 27 -1.25 -36.56 5.68
C MET A 27 -0.29 -37.30 4.74
N GLU A 28 -0.73 -38.47 4.30
CA GLU A 28 -0.05 -39.24 3.27
C GLU A 28 0.08 -38.38 2.01
N ASN A 29 1.32 -38.29 1.51
CA ASN A 29 1.63 -37.61 0.27
C ASN A 29 0.89 -38.29 -0.88
N LEU A 30 -0.21 -37.68 -1.33
CA LEU A 30 -0.80 -37.95 -2.63
C LEU A 30 0.15 -37.39 -3.70
N SER A 31 1.13 -38.20 -4.07
CA SER A 31 1.98 -38.01 -5.23
C SER A 31 1.14 -38.21 -6.49
N PHE A 32 0.63 -37.12 -7.05
CA PHE A 32 0.18 -37.08 -8.44
C PHE A 32 1.35 -36.66 -9.31
N GLY A 33 1.93 -37.63 -10.02
CA GLY A 33 2.71 -37.45 -11.25
C GLY A 33 3.59 -36.20 -11.34
N GLY A 34 4.83 -36.30 -10.85
CA GLY A 34 6.02 -35.91 -11.61
C GLY A 34 6.24 -34.47 -12.08
N VAL A 35 5.42 -33.47 -11.68
CA VAL A 35 5.75 -32.05 -11.88
C VAL A 35 5.23 -31.25 -10.68
N ALA A 36 5.85 -31.43 -9.50
CA ALA A 36 5.78 -30.39 -8.49
C ALA A 36 6.53 -29.18 -9.07
N ALA A 37 5.79 -28.12 -9.40
CA ALA A 37 6.37 -26.80 -9.64
C ALA A 37 6.99 -26.35 -8.31
N VAL A 38 8.21 -26.81 -8.04
CA VAL A 38 9.06 -26.27 -7.00
C VAL A 38 9.41 -24.88 -7.51
N TYR A 39 8.69 -23.87 -7.03
CA TYR A 39 9.15 -22.49 -7.17
C TYR A 39 10.61 -22.49 -6.75
N PRO A 40 11.57 -22.16 -7.63
CA PRO A 40 12.96 -22.09 -7.23
C PRO A 40 13.00 -21.05 -6.12
N GLN A 41 13.25 -21.51 -4.88
CA GLN A 41 13.50 -20.61 -3.77
C GLN A 41 14.72 -19.79 -4.18
N ALA A 42 14.47 -18.56 -4.63
CA ALA A 42 15.53 -17.62 -4.95
C ALA A 42 16.43 -17.57 -3.72
N LYS A 43 17.71 -17.92 -3.89
CA LYS A 43 18.70 -17.81 -2.81
C LYS A 43 18.81 -16.33 -2.47
N MET A 44 18.06 -15.92 -1.46
CA MET A 44 18.11 -14.59 -0.88
C MET A 44 19.58 -14.28 -0.55
N PRO A 45 20.08 -13.08 -0.86
CA PRO A 45 21.44 -12.70 -0.51
C PRO A 45 21.67 -12.97 0.98
N LYS A 46 22.81 -13.58 1.35
CA LYS A 46 23.22 -13.89 2.73
C LYS A 46 23.30 -12.67 3.68
N LYS A 47 22.88 -11.48 3.23
CA LYS A 47 23.10 -10.19 3.87
C LYS A 47 22.03 -9.77 4.88
N TYR A 48 20.91 -10.47 4.96
CA TYR A 48 19.89 -10.18 5.95
C TYR A 48 19.95 -11.22 7.06
N ARG A 49 20.52 -10.82 8.22
CA ARG A 49 20.41 -11.63 9.44
C ARG A 49 18.94 -11.80 9.78
N ALA A 50 18.58 -12.97 10.32
CA ALA A 50 17.29 -13.12 10.96
C ALA A 50 17.15 -12.05 12.06
N PRO A 51 15.99 -11.38 12.15
CA PRO A 51 15.79 -10.35 13.16
C PRO A 51 15.98 -10.94 14.56
N ALA A 52 16.80 -10.29 15.39
CA ALA A 52 17.02 -10.70 16.76
C ALA A 52 15.74 -10.51 17.59
N LYS A 53 15.60 -11.25 18.69
CA LYS A 53 14.46 -11.12 19.61
C LYS A 53 14.41 -9.67 20.14
N GLY A 54 13.43 -8.90 19.69
CA GLY A 54 13.25 -7.49 20.04
C GLY A 54 13.69 -6.48 18.97
N GLU A 55 14.18 -6.90 17.81
CA GLU A 55 14.36 -5.99 16.67
C GLU A 55 13.00 -5.56 16.11
N VAL A 56 12.75 -4.25 16.15
CA VAL A 56 11.51 -3.63 15.65
C VAL A 56 11.85 -2.89 14.36
N SER A 57 10.94 -2.90 13.39
CA SER A 57 11.12 -2.15 12.15
C SER A 57 11.36 -0.67 12.44
N THR A 58 12.51 -0.16 12.00
CA THR A 58 12.97 1.21 12.27
C THR A 58 12.26 2.26 11.43
N TYR A 59 11.42 1.84 10.48
CA TYR A 59 10.72 2.76 9.61
C TYR A 59 9.79 3.70 10.39
N ARG A 60 9.81 4.98 10.02
CA ARG A 60 9.01 6.06 10.61
C ARG A 60 7.71 6.31 9.86
N GLY A 61 7.69 5.98 8.58
CA GLY A 61 6.53 6.22 7.73
C GLY A 61 6.60 5.50 6.40
N ALA A 62 5.44 5.45 5.74
CA ALA A 62 5.35 4.88 4.42
C ALA A 62 4.29 5.61 3.58
N GLY A 63 4.39 5.45 2.26
CA GLY A 63 3.48 6.07 1.31
C GLY A 63 3.40 5.34 -0.01
N VAL A 64 2.42 5.77 -0.81
CA VAL A 64 2.22 5.32 -2.18
C VAL A 64 2.60 6.45 -3.13
N LEU A 65 3.35 6.11 -4.18
CA LEU A 65 3.56 6.93 -5.37
C LEU A 65 2.68 6.39 -6.51
N PRO A 66 1.52 6.99 -6.78
CA PRO A 66 0.62 6.51 -7.80
C PRO A 66 1.17 6.85 -9.18
N VAL A 67 1.19 5.85 -10.06
CA VAL A 67 1.61 5.99 -11.46
C VAL A 67 0.51 5.49 -12.37
N THR A 68 0.45 6.03 -13.57
CA THR A 68 -0.53 5.60 -14.57
C THR A 68 0.03 5.85 -15.96
N ARG A 69 -0.48 5.16 -16.98
CA ARG A 69 -0.16 5.44 -18.38
C ARG A 69 -1.43 5.87 -19.10
N LEU A 70 -1.47 7.04 -19.72
CA LEU A 70 -2.67 7.49 -20.41
C LEU A 70 -2.88 6.72 -21.73
N GLU A 71 -4.02 6.93 -22.37
CA GLU A 71 -4.35 6.32 -23.66
C GLU A 71 -3.40 6.73 -24.79
N ASP A 72 -2.79 7.92 -24.68
CA ASP A 72 -1.72 8.40 -25.58
C ASP A 72 -0.36 7.71 -25.33
N GLY A 73 -0.30 6.81 -24.34
CA GLY A 73 0.89 6.05 -23.98
C GLY A 73 1.82 6.76 -22.99
N GLN A 74 1.53 8.00 -22.58
CA GLN A 74 2.38 8.75 -21.65
C GLN A 74 2.22 8.28 -20.20
N ALA A 75 3.34 7.95 -19.55
CA ALA A 75 3.38 7.67 -18.13
C ALA A 75 3.32 8.97 -17.30
N ARG A 76 2.52 8.97 -16.25
CA ARG A 76 2.37 10.09 -15.33
C ARG A 76 2.44 9.63 -13.88
N VAL A 77 2.92 10.52 -13.02
CA VAL A 77 2.98 10.33 -11.57
C VAL A 77 2.04 11.32 -10.90
N LEU A 78 1.19 10.84 -10.02
CA LEU A 78 0.33 11.71 -9.23
C LEU A 78 1.08 12.19 -8.00
N LEU A 79 1.11 13.50 -7.81
CA LEU A 79 1.57 14.13 -6.57
C LEU A 79 0.54 15.13 -6.06
N TRP A 80 0.69 15.52 -4.80
CA TRP A 80 -0.12 16.57 -4.21
C TRP A 80 0.74 17.64 -3.53
N GLN A 81 0.17 18.84 -3.41
CA GLN A 81 0.81 19.95 -2.74
C GLN A 81 -0.16 20.61 -1.76
N PRO A 82 0.28 20.97 -0.53
CA PRO A 82 -0.56 21.69 0.41
C PRO A 82 -0.92 23.07 -0.11
N GLN A 83 -2.17 23.47 0.10
CA GLN A 83 -2.73 24.77 -0.28
C GLN A 83 -3.00 25.69 0.93
N SER A 84 -2.65 25.23 2.13
CA SER A 84 -2.74 25.99 3.38
C SER A 84 -1.60 25.65 4.35
N GLY A 85 -1.38 26.53 5.34
CA GLY A 85 -0.35 26.38 6.36
C GLY A 85 1.08 26.71 5.89
N LYS A 86 2.06 26.50 6.76
CA LYS A 86 3.47 26.92 6.56
C LYS A 86 4.18 26.26 5.37
N LYS A 87 3.62 25.16 4.84
CA LYS A 87 4.20 24.40 3.72
C LYS A 87 3.49 24.67 2.39
N LYS A 88 2.51 25.58 2.37
CA LYS A 88 1.71 25.90 1.17
C LYS A 88 2.61 26.19 -0.02
N GLY A 89 2.39 25.48 -1.14
CA GLY A 89 3.11 25.78 -2.38
C GLY A 89 4.60 25.39 -2.42
N VAL A 90 5.15 24.82 -1.34
CA VAL A 90 6.62 24.67 -1.21
C VAL A 90 7.14 23.46 -1.95
N ARG A 91 6.47 22.30 -1.84
CA ARG A 91 6.94 21.02 -2.39
C ARG A 91 5.79 20.11 -2.77
N TRP A 92 6.04 19.21 -3.70
CA TRP A 92 5.14 18.12 -4.07
C TRP A 92 5.42 16.86 -3.24
N TYR A 93 4.37 16.17 -2.85
CA TYR A 93 4.40 15.03 -1.94
C TYR A 93 3.74 13.82 -2.59
N ASP A 94 4.30 12.65 -2.32
CA ASP A 94 3.61 11.37 -2.41
C ASP A 94 2.52 11.24 -1.34
N PHE A 95 1.75 10.17 -1.42
CA PHE A 95 0.60 9.95 -0.56
C PHE A 95 1.00 9.07 0.63
N GLY A 96 1.43 9.71 1.70
CA GLY A 96 2.17 9.00 2.73
C GLY A 96 2.59 9.81 3.93
N GLY A 97 2.93 9.11 5.00
CA GLY A 97 3.26 9.74 6.26
C GLY A 97 3.60 8.76 7.36
N ARG A 98 3.53 9.23 8.60
CA ARG A 98 3.94 8.44 9.76
C ARG A 98 3.01 7.26 10.04
N LYS A 99 3.61 6.21 10.61
CA LYS A 99 2.87 5.12 11.23
C LYS A 99 1.94 5.62 12.34
N LYS A 100 0.80 4.97 12.50
CA LYS A 100 -0.21 5.23 13.54
C LYS A 100 0.24 4.65 14.88
N VAL A 101 0.84 3.46 14.85
CA VAL A 101 1.39 2.75 16.01
C VAL A 101 2.75 2.15 15.64
N PRO A 102 3.66 1.90 16.61
CA PRO A 102 5.00 1.39 16.33
C PRO A 102 5.03 0.08 15.55
N GLU A 103 4.03 -0.79 15.75
CA GLU A 103 3.89 -2.14 15.19
C GLU A 103 3.18 -2.17 13.84
N GLU A 104 2.69 -1.03 13.34
CA GLU A 104 2.01 -0.97 12.03
C GLU A 104 2.99 -1.43 10.94
N PHE A 105 2.53 -2.26 10.00
CA PHE A 105 3.33 -2.63 8.84
C PHE A 105 3.44 -1.47 7.84
N ALA A 106 4.57 -1.38 7.14
CA ALA A 106 4.82 -0.30 6.18
C ALA A 106 3.77 -0.25 5.06
N SER A 107 3.38 -1.41 4.52
CA SER A 107 2.34 -1.52 3.49
C SER A 107 0.98 -1.03 4.00
N THR A 108 0.57 -1.43 5.21
CA THR A 108 -0.66 -0.94 5.86
C THR A 108 -0.60 0.57 6.09
N CYS A 109 0.52 1.09 6.58
CA CYS A 109 0.72 2.53 6.75
C CYS A 109 0.58 3.27 5.42
N ALA A 110 1.21 2.76 4.35
CA ALA A 110 1.15 3.34 3.01
C ALA A 110 -0.28 3.36 2.46
N CYS A 111 -0.99 2.21 2.48
CA CYS A 111 -2.37 2.10 1.99
C CYS A 111 -3.32 3.02 2.76
N ARG A 112 -3.24 3.04 4.09
CA ARG A 112 -4.06 3.92 4.94
C ARG A 112 -3.80 5.41 4.65
N LYS A 113 -2.55 5.80 4.42
CA LYS A 113 -2.20 7.19 4.08
C LYS A 113 -2.65 7.54 2.67
N PHE A 114 -2.45 6.63 1.72
CA PHE A 114 -2.91 6.77 0.35
C PHE A 114 -4.41 6.97 0.26
N ALA A 115 -5.20 6.08 0.86
CA ALA A 115 -6.65 6.21 0.94
C ALA A 115 -7.06 7.54 1.59
N LYS A 116 -6.44 7.91 2.71
CA LYS A 116 -6.76 9.17 3.41
C LYS A 116 -6.47 10.41 2.58
N GLU A 117 -5.31 10.47 1.93
CA GLU A 117 -4.83 11.65 1.21
C GLU A 117 -5.44 11.78 -0.18
N THR A 118 -6.00 10.70 -0.73
CA THR A 118 -6.83 10.67 -1.95
C THR A 118 -8.33 10.67 -1.66
N TYR A 119 -8.73 10.77 -0.39
CA TYR A 119 -10.12 10.75 0.07
C TYR A 119 -10.91 9.50 -0.34
N GLY A 120 -10.21 8.38 -0.50
CA GLY A 120 -10.79 7.07 -0.81
C GLY A 120 -11.25 6.93 -2.26
N LEU A 121 -10.84 7.82 -3.15
CA LEU A 121 -11.34 7.87 -4.51
C LEU A 121 -10.84 6.70 -5.38
N PHE A 122 -9.65 6.18 -5.08
CA PHE A 122 -9.10 5.00 -5.74
C PHE A 122 -9.67 3.71 -5.15
N GLY A 123 -9.93 2.70 -6.00
CA GLY A 123 -10.47 1.40 -5.55
C GLY A 123 -11.99 1.34 -5.42
N CYS A 124 -12.69 2.46 -5.59
CA CYS A 124 -14.13 2.45 -5.81
C CYS A 124 -14.44 2.24 -7.29
N ALA A 125 -15.63 1.75 -7.63
CA ALA A 125 -16.15 1.75 -9.00
C ALA A 125 -17.18 2.88 -9.11
N LEU A 126 -16.74 4.10 -9.43
CA LEU A 126 -17.66 5.20 -9.75
C LEU A 126 -17.66 5.41 -11.26
N LYS A 127 -18.76 5.97 -11.76
CA LYS A 127 -18.86 6.49 -13.11
C LYS A 127 -19.18 7.97 -12.96
N LEU A 128 -18.19 8.80 -13.23
CA LEU A 128 -18.36 10.25 -13.21
C LEU A 128 -18.68 10.69 -14.64
N GLU A 129 -19.88 11.21 -14.85
CA GLU A 129 -20.39 11.54 -16.19
C GLU A 129 -20.25 13.04 -16.45
N GLY A 130 -19.29 13.41 -17.32
CA GLY A 130 -19.18 14.75 -17.93
C GLY A 130 -19.37 15.93 -16.95
N ASP A 131 -20.14 16.91 -17.37
CA ASP A 131 -20.41 18.15 -16.63
C ASP A 131 -21.14 17.95 -15.29
N ASN A 132 -21.71 16.75 -15.05
CA ASN A 132 -22.41 16.41 -13.81
C ASN A 132 -21.49 15.84 -12.71
N ALA A 133 -20.21 15.60 -13.02
CA ALA A 133 -19.26 15.05 -12.05
C ALA A 133 -19.23 15.81 -10.71
N PRO A 134 -19.25 17.16 -10.66
CA PRO A 134 -19.28 17.88 -9.38
C PRO A 134 -20.51 17.58 -8.53
N ALA A 135 -21.69 17.44 -9.14
CA ALA A 135 -22.92 17.12 -8.42
C ALA A 135 -22.89 15.68 -7.88
N GLN A 136 -22.41 14.73 -8.68
CA GLN A 136 -22.23 13.33 -8.27
C GLN A 136 -21.22 13.19 -7.12
N LEU A 137 -20.14 13.97 -7.13
CA LEU A 137 -19.17 14.01 -6.03
C LEU A 137 -19.78 14.62 -4.76
N GLN A 138 -20.59 15.67 -4.88
CA GLN A 138 -21.30 16.26 -3.73
C GLN A 138 -22.26 15.26 -3.08
N GLU A 139 -22.98 14.47 -3.89
CA GLU A 139 -23.82 13.37 -3.40
C GLU A 139 -22.98 12.28 -2.72
N LEU A 140 -21.90 11.83 -3.38
CA LEU A 140 -21.02 10.80 -2.84
C LEU A 140 -20.42 11.20 -1.50
N TYR A 141 -19.99 12.45 -1.35
CA TYR A 141 -19.39 12.98 -0.12
C TYR A 141 -20.38 13.78 0.73
N GLN A 142 -21.70 13.63 0.52
CA GLN A 142 -22.72 14.39 1.23
C GLN A 142 -22.61 14.17 2.74
N GLY A 143 -22.42 15.27 3.48
CA GLY A 143 -22.24 15.22 4.94
C GLY A 143 -21.06 14.35 5.40
N LEU A 144 -20.16 13.99 4.49
CA LEU A 144 -19.04 13.05 4.69
C LEU A 144 -19.47 11.67 5.22
N ALA A 145 -20.73 11.30 5.08
CA ALA A 145 -21.28 10.05 5.65
C ALA A 145 -20.64 8.80 5.02
N ASN A 146 -20.37 8.85 3.72
CA ASN A 146 -19.77 7.73 2.98
C ASN A 146 -18.24 7.70 3.07
N LEU A 147 -17.59 8.78 3.54
CA LEU A 147 -16.13 8.89 3.55
C LEU A 147 -15.45 7.72 4.31
N PRO A 148 -15.92 7.26 5.49
CA PRO A 148 -15.31 6.11 6.16
C PRO A 148 -15.32 4.83 5.31
N LEU A 149 -16.40 4.59 4.56
CA LEU A 149 -16.52 3.43 3.67
C LEU A 149 -15.58 3.58 2.47
N MET A 150 -15.54 4.76 1.85
CA MET A 150 -14.64 5.07 0.74
C MET A 150 -13.16 4.85 1.13
N LEU A 151 -12.77 5.36 2.31
CA LEU A 151 -11.41 5.21 2.83
C LEU A 151 -11.06 3.73 3.04
N ARG A 152 -11.97 2.95 3.61
CA ARG A 152 -11.75 1.52 3.85
C ARG A 152 -11.63 0.75 2.54
N SER A 153 -12.55 0.96 1.59
CA SER A 153 -12.53 0.31 0.28
C SER A 153 -11.24 0.62 -0.48
N SER A 154 -10.79 1.88 -0.42
CA SER A 154 -9.55 2.31 -1.06
C SER A 154 -8.31 1.70 -0.40
N GLU A 155 -8.29 1.59 0.93
CA GLU A 155 -7.21 0.96 1.67
C GLU A 155 -7.12 -0.54 1.34
N GLU A 156 -8.26 -1.26 1.34
CA GLU A 156 -8.34 -2.68 1.00
C GLU A 156 -7.92 -2.93 -0.46
N TRP A 157 -8.41 -2.11 -1.40
CA TRP A 157 -8.01 -2.18 -2.81
C TRP A 157 -6.51 -1.97 -2.98
N ALA A 158 -5.95 -0.90 -2.42
CA ALA A 158 -4.52 -0.62 -2.52
C ALA A 158 -3.69 -1.77 -1.91
N HIS A 159 -4.15 -2.35 -0.81
CA HIS A 159 -3.48 -3.48 -0.18
C HIS A 159 -3.43 -4.69 -1.11
N LEU A 160 -4.54 -5.04 -1.77
CA LEU A 160 -4.57 -6.12 -2.77
C LEU A 160 -3.61 -5.84 -3.93
N GLN A 161 -3.56 -4.61 -4.44
CA GLN A 161 -2.63 -4.23 -5.51
C GLN A 161 -1.15 -4.32 -5.08
N LEU A 162 -0.84 -4.13 -3.80
CA LEU A 162 0.52 -4.33 -3.27
C LEU A 162 0.89 -5.81 -3.08
N LEU A 163 -0.09 -6.70 -2.99
CA LEU A 163 0.14 -8.15 -2.89
C LEU A 163 0.37 -8.80 -4.25
N ASP A 164 -0.10 -8.16 -5.32
CA ASP A 164 0.23 -8.58 -6.69
C ASP A 164 1.74 -8.31 -6.95
N ASP A 165 2.43 -9.26 -7.60
CA ASP A 165 3.90 -9.32 -7.80
C ASP A 165 4.52 -8.12 -8.57
N GLY A 166 3.77 -7.05 -8.82
CA GLY A 166 4.18 -5.86 -9.58
C GLY A 166 4.54 -4.63 -8.75
N ALA A 167 4.31 -4.62 -7.44
CA ALA A 167 4.56 -3.42 -6.63
C ALA A 167 6.07 -3.14 -6.44
N ARG A 168 6.54 -1.99 -6.93
CA ARG A 168 7.94 -1.57 -6.75
C ARG A 168 8.09 -0.85 -5.42
N ILE A 169 9.05 -1.31 -4.63
CA ILE A 169 9.28 -0.81 -3.26
C ILE A 169 10.64 -0.12 -3.20
N PHE A 170 10.64 1.11 -2.69
CA PHE A 170 11.83 1.90 -2.45
C PHE A 170 11.95 2.20 -0.96
N TYR A 171 13.17 2.29 -0.47
CA TYR A 171 13.45 2.65 0.92
C TYR A 171 14.41 3.83 0.97
N ASN A 172 13.99 4.90 1.65
CA ASN A 172 14.82 6.04 1.98
C ASN A 172 15.33 5.87 3.42
N ASP A 173 16.62 5.62 3.58
CA ASP A 173 17.28 5.34 4.86
C ASP A 173 17.38 6.59 5.75
N ILE A 174 17.69 7.76 5.17
CA ILE A 174 17.77 9.05 5.89
C ILE A 174 16.43 9.38 6.58
N HIS A 175 15.32 9.13 5.88
CA HIS A 175 13.98 9.40 6.39
C HIS A 175 13.31 8.18 7.03
N GLU A 176 13.97 7.03 7.02
CA GLU A 176 13.45 5.73 7.43
C GLU A 176 12.05 5.49 6.83
N TYR A 177 11.92 5.65 5.52
CA TYR A 177 10.64 5.75 4.81
C TYR A 177 10.51 4.74 3.67
N PHE A 178 9.42 3.98 3.67
CA PHE A 178 9.06 3.10 2.56
C PHE A 178 8.16 3.81 1.55
N LEU A 179 8.48 3.68 0.27
CA LEU A 179 7.65 4.18 -0.81
C LEU A 179 7.25 3.00 -1.71
N TYR A 180 5.95 2.86 -1.94
CA TYR A 180 5.39 1.86 -2.84
C TYR A 180 4.92 2.57 -4.11
N MET A 181 5.54 2.27 -5.25
CA MET A 181 5.04 2.76 -6.53
C MET A 181 3.92 1.83 -6.99
N LEU A 182 2.74 2.40 -7.20
CA LEU A 182 1.51 1.66 -7.46
C LEU A 182 0.88 2.13 -8.76
N CYS A 183 0.63 1.20 -9.68
CA CYS A 183 -0.14 1.50 -10.88
C CYS A 183 -1.62 1.70 -10.49
N VAL A 184 -2.19 2.84 -10.84
CA VAL A 184 -3.58 3.20 -10.48
C VAL A 184 -4.37 3.66 -11.70
N PRO A 185 -5.72 3.56 -11.67
CA PRO A 185 -6.56 4.18 -12.68
C PRO A 185 -6.33 5.69 -12.77
N TYR A 186 -6.41 6.26 -13.97
CA TYR A 186 -6.35 7.70 -14.12
C TYR A 186 -7.62 8.35 -13.58
N VAL A 187 -7.44 9.37 -12.73
CA VAL A 187 -8.50 10.24 -12.24
C VAL A 187 -8.14 11.68 -12.57
N PRO A 188 -8.99 12.43 -13.29
CA PRO A 188 -8.69 13.82 -13.63
C PRO A 188 -8.38 14.69 -12.40
N GLU A 189 -7.47 15.64 -12.57
CA GLU A 189 -7.07 16.58 -11.51
C GLU A 189 -8.25 17.39 -10.98
N ASP A 190 -9.14 17.84 -11.88
CA ASP A 190 -10.34 18.60 -11.52
C ASP A 190 -11.25 17.82 -10.55
N VAL A 191 -11.38 16.50 -10.76
CA VAL A 191 -12.13 15.61 -9.87
C VAL A 191 -11.45 15.54 -8.50
N LEU A 192 -10.14 15.26 -8.46
CA LEU A 192 -9.38 15.16 -7.20
C LEU A 192 -9.42 16.48 -6.41
N ASN A 193 -9.29 17.60 -7.11
CA ASN A 193 -9.30 18.95 -6.53
C ASN A 193 -10.70 19.33 -6.01
N GLU A 194 -11.77 18.96 -6.71
CA GLU A 194 -13.14 19.18 -6.21
C GLU A 194 -13.43 18.30 -4.98
N VAL A 195 -12.93 17.06 -4.92
CA VAL A 195 -13.04 16.24 -3.71
C VAL A 195 -12.29 16.87 -2.53
N SER A 196 -11.07 17.40 -2.72
CA SER A 196 -10.40 18.15 -1.64
C SER A 196 -11.21 19.36 -1.20
N LYS A 197 -11.86 20.09 -2.11
CA LYS A 197 -12.75 21.19 -1.75
C LYS A 197 -13.89 20.72 -0.87
N ILE A 198 -14.56 19.61 -1.22
CA ILE A 198 -15.68 19.06 -0.45
C ILE A 198 -15.23 18.57 0.93
N VAL A 199 -14.16 17.77 0.98
CA VAL A 199 -13.77 17.02 2.18
C VAL A 199 -12.97 17.86 3.17
N ASP A 200 -12.08 18.73 2.68
CA ASP A 200 -11.17 19.46 3.57
C ASP A 200 -10.95 20.93 3.24
N ASN A 201 -11.84 21.51 2.43
CA ASN A 201 -11.82 22.91 2.04
C ASN A 201 -10.53 23.31 1.29
N ARG A 202 -10.18 22.52 0.27
CA ARG A 202 -9.03 22.77 -0.63
C ARG A 202 -7.70 22.82 0.12
N LYS A 203 -7.46 21.92 1.07
CA LYS A 203 -6.14 21.85 1.71
C LYS A 203 -5.08 21.26 0.79
N ARG A 204 -5.48 20.60 -0.30
CA ARG A 204 -4.57 19.99 -1.26
C ARG A 204 -4.94 20.40 -2.68
N VAL A 205 -3.93 20.46 -3.53
CA VAL A 205 -4.07 20.39 -4.98
C VAL A 205 -3.34 19.14 -5.46
N PHE A 206 -3.87 18.50 -6.48
CA PHE A 206 -3.32 17.30 -7.09
C PHE A 206 -2.89 17.60 -8.51
N ARG A 207 -1.82 16.95 -8.97
CA ARG A 207 -1.33 17.05 -10.34
C ARG A 207 -0.73 15.74 -10.81
N TRP A 208 -1.11 15.34 -12.01
CA TRP A 208 -0.46 14.26 -12.76
C TRP A 208 0.69 14.85 -13.55
N MET A 209 1.90 14.59 -13.08
CA MET A 209 3.12 15.14 -13.68
C MET A 209 3.72 14.19 -14.70
N THR A 210 4.22 14.75 -15.80
CA THR A 210 5.15 14.04 -16.70
C THR A 210 6.54 13.93 -16.06
N MET A 211 7.43 13.15 -16.66
CA MET A 211 8.81 13.03 -16.15
C MET A 211 9.57 14.35 -16.31
N GLU A 212 9.31 15.09 -17.38
CA GLU A 212 9.89 16.43 -17.60
C GLU A 212 9.44 17.43 -16.54
N GLU A 213 8.16 17.40 -16.17
CA GLU A 213 7.62 18.26 -15.10
C GLU A 213 8.20 17.88 -13.73
N LEU A 214 8.28 16.58 -13.41
CA LEU A 214 8.90 16.10 -12.17
C LEU A 214 10.35 16.58 -12.01
N ALA A 215 11.11 16.62 -13.09
CA ALA A 215 12.50 17.07 -13.08
C ALA A 215 12.66 18.57 -12.75
N GLN A 216 11.61 19.37 -12.98
CA GLN A 216 11.60 20.82 -12.74
C GLN A 216 11.03 21.20 -11.37
N GLU A 217 10.26 20.31 -10.75
CA GLU A 217 9.50 20.58 -9.54
C GLU A 217 10.25 20.17 -8.26
N VAL A 218 10.01 20.90 -7.15
CA VAL A 218 10.63 20.57 -5.87
C VAL A 218 9.82 19.48 -5.16
N MET A 219 10.38 18.27 -5.11
CA MET A 219 9.76 17.14 -4.42
C MET A 219 10.08 17.10 -2.92
N ALA A 220 9.28 16.32 -2.18
CA ALA A 220 9.55 16.03 -0.78
C ALA A 220 10.89 15.25 -0.65
N PRO A 221 11.76 15.58 0.33
CA PRO A 221 13.07 14.93 0.47
C PRO A 221 13.04 13.40 0.60
N ARG A 222 11.95 12.85 1.13
CA ARG A 222 11.74 11.39 1.23
C ARG A 222 11.62 10.68 -0.12
N LEU A 223 11.38 11.42 -1.20
CA LEU A 223 11.35 10.92 -2.57
C LEU A 223 12.73 10.98 -3.24
N HIS A 224 13.73 11.60 -2.60
CA HIS A 224 15.04 11.76 -3.20
C HIS A 224 15.88 10.53 -2.89
N THR A 225 15.69 9.46 -3.67
CA THR A 225 16.52 8.26 -3.65
C THR A 225 17.00 7.96 -5.07
N ALA A 226 18.24 7.50 -5.23
CA ALA A 226 18.81 7.20 -6.54
C ALA A 226 18.02 6.11 -7.28
N SER A 227 17.58 5.07 -6.56
CA SER A 227 16.78 3.99 -7.14
C SER A 227 15.39 4.45 -7.59
N LEU A 228 14.75 5.39 -6.87
CA LEU A 228 13.49 5.96 -7.33
C LEU A 228 13.70 6.83 -8.58
N ALA A 229 14.76 7.65 -8.60
CA ALA A 229 15.07 8.48 -9.76
C ALA A 229 15.28 7.63 -11.03
N GLU A 230 16.09 6.57 -10.93
CA GLU A 230 16.31 5.61 -12.02
C GLU A 230 15.00 4.93 -12.46
N ALA A 231 14.13 4.55 -11.52
CA ALA A 231 12.84 3.96 -11.84
C ALA A 231 11.89 4.94 -12.54
N LEU A 232 11.95 6.23 -12.20
CA LEU A 232 11.15 7.30 -12.82
C LEU A 232 11.65 7.64 -14.22
N GLU A 233 12.97 7.70 -14.43
CA GLU A 233 13.56 7.92 -15.76
C GLU A 233 13.12 6.85 -16.77
N ASN A 234 12.97 5.61 -16.30
CA ASN A 234 12.55 4.48 -17.13
C ASN A 234 11.02 4.21 -17.09
N LEU A 235 10.24 5.08 -16.44
CA LEU A 235 8.80 4.84 -16.22
C LEU A 235 8.02 4.74 -17.53
N GLN A 236 8.43 5.48 -18.55
CA GLN A 236 7.77 5.50 -19.85
C GLN A 236 7.84 4.13 -20.56
N GLU A 237 8.90 3.37 -20.35
CA GLU A 237 9.11 2.04 -20.97
C GLU A 237 8.73 0.91 -20.01
N ASP A 238 8.27 1.23 -18.80
CA ASP A 238 7.99 0.25 -17.76
C ASP A 238 6.78 -0.63 -18.12
N PRO A 239 6.96 -1.95 -18.29
CA PRO A 239 5.87 -2.87 -18.62
C PRO A 239 4.88 -3.06 -17.47
N LEU A 240 5.26 -2.71 -16.23
CA LEU A 240 4.37 -2.77 -15.06
C LEU A 240 3.45 -1.55 -14.97
N VAL A 241 3.74 -0.48 -15.73
CA VAL A 241 2.85 0.67 -15.88
C VAL A 241 2.00 0.46 -17.12
N PHE A 242 0.84 -0.15 -16.94
CA PHE A 242 -0.11 -0.42 -18.01
C PHE A 242 -1.02 0.78 -18.28
N PRO A 243 -1.59 0.91 -19.51
CA PRO A 243 -2.56 1.94 -19.83
C PRO A 243 -3.69 1.95 -18.81
N SER A 244 -3.88 3.10 -18.19
CA SER A 244 -5.05 3.50 -17.44
C SER A 244 -6.24 3.30 -18.37
N ARG A 245 -7.16 2.43 -17.97
CA ARG A 245 -8.48 2.40 -18.56
C ARG A 245 -9.30 3.47 -17.86
N ALA A 246 -10.01 4.29 -18.64
CA ALA A 246 -10.92 5.28 -18.09
C ALA A 246 -11.80 4.64 -17.02
N TYR A 247 -11.92 5.33 -15.89
CA TYR A 247 -12.70 4.88 -14.75
C TYR A 247 -14.12 4.47 -15.20
N GLY A 248 -14.47 3.19 -15.03
CA GLY A 248 -15.75 2.63 -15.48
C GLY A 248 -15.73 1.84 -16.79
N THR A 249 -14.59 1.69 -17.48
CA THR A 249 -14.44 0.76 -18.62
C THR A 249 -13.93 -0.59 -18.13
N ALA A 250 -14.82 -1.59 -18.12
CA ALA A 250 -14.55 -2.92 -17.57
C ALA A 250 -13.38 -3.61 -18.28
N ALA A 251 -12.46 -4.15 -17.50
CA ALA A 251 -11.40 -5.05 -17.92
C ALA A 251 -11.31 -6.19 -16.92
N SER A 252 -11.78 -7.36 -17.33
CA SER A 252 -11.50 -8.63 -16.68
C SER A 252 -9.98 -8.81 -16.57
N ASN A 253 -9.45 -8.44 -15.40
CA ASN A 253 -8.10 -8.66 -14.82
C ASN A 253 -7.70 -7.57 -13.81
N VAL A 254 -8.54 -6.56 -13.55
CA VAL A 254 -8.34 -5.63 -12.44
C VAL A 254 -9.32 -6.00 -11.33
N ALA A 255 -8.83 -6.28 -10.12
CA ALA A 255 -9.68 -6.63 -8.98
C ALA A 255 -10.58 -5.44 -8.58
N THR A 256 -11.73 -5.33 -9.23
CA THR A 256 -12.91 -4.62 -8.71
C THR A 256 -13.71 -5.65 -7.94
N GLY A 257 -13.64 -5.61 -6.61
CA GLY A 257 -14.09 -6.69 -5.72
C GLY A 257 -15.42 -7.34 -6.11
N SER A 258 -15.46 -8.68 -6.09
CA SER A 258 -16.71 -9.43 -6.16
C SER A 258 -17.04 -10.01 -4.78
N PHE A 259 -18.14 -9.55 -4.18
CA PHE A 259 -18.80 -10.24 -3.08
C PHE A 259 -20.01 -10.98 -3.65
N ALA A 260 -20.05 -12.30 -3.51
CA ALA A 260 -21.23 -13.11 -3.78
C ALA A 260 -21.53 -13.95 -2.54
N ALA A 261 -22.68 -13.71 -1.92
CA ALA A 261 -23.24 -14.58 -0.89
C ALA A 261 -24.49 -15.25 -1.47
N ALA A 262 -24.48 -16.58 -1.55
CA ALA A 262 -25.66 -17.35 -1.88
C ALA A 262 -26.54 -17.49 -0.63
N VAL A 263 -27.81 -17.06 -0.72
CA VAL A 263 -28.83 -17.45 0.26
C VAL A 263 -29.35 -18.82 -0.16
N VAL A 264 -29.03 -19.83 0.65
CA VAL A 264 -29.66 -21.15 0.53
C VAL A 264 -31.12 -20.99 0.95
N ARG A 265 -32.05 -21.36 0.07
CA ARG A 265 -33.48 -21.49 0.41
C ARG A 265 -33.73 -22.82 1.09
#